data_AF-A0A956BLC4-F1
#
_entry.id   AF-A0A956BLC4-F1
#
_cell.length_a   1.000
_cell.length_b   1.000
_cell.length_c   1.000
_cell.angle_alpha   90.00
_cell.angle_beta   90.00
_cell.angle_gamma   90.00
#
_symmetry.space_group_name_H-M   'P 1'
#
loop_
_entity.id
_entity.type
_entity.pdbx_description
1 polymer ?
#
loop_
_entity_poly.entity_id
_entity_poly.type
_entity_poly.pdbx_seq_one_letter_code
_entity_poly.pdbx_strand_id
1 'polypeptide(L)'
;MSVAAPAQAFKAPARTVATTVALAGVGLHTGAPAKVTLHPEEAGAGLAFLAGGERVPVHPDQARTPGGCTVLGAARTVEHLLAAVLVAGVTDLTIELDGPEVPGLDGSALPWLELIGEPVTTGWTEGLQVGGPTRLEAHGGVAVAEPAGGLEVAVTVAFPGLHQGCRAGPHDLASVLDARTFLLHA
;
A
#
# COMPACT_ATOMS: atom_id res chain seq x y z
N MET A 1 14.77 -21.18 11.92
CA MET A 1 15.61 -20.18 11.22
C MET A 1 15.04 -20.05 9.82
N SER A 2 14.49 -18.89 9.47
CA SER A 2 14.00 -18.62 8.12
C SER A 2 15.17 -18.06 7.31
N VAL A 3 15.58 -18.80 6.27
CA VAL A 3 16.56 -18.30 5.29
C VAL A 3 15.72 -17.79 4.12
N ALA A 4 15.43 -16.50 4.10
CA ALA A 4 14.79 -15.88 2.95
C ALA A 4 15.81 -15.85 1.81
N ALA A 5 15.44 -16.38 0.65
CA ALA A 5 16.24 -16.16 -0.56
C ALA A 5 16.21 -14.67 -0.91
N PRO A 6 17.34 -14.06 -1.31
CA PRO A 6 17.38 -12.64 -1.64
C PRO A 6 16.42 -12.36 -2.80
N ALA A 7 15.74 -11.21 -2.76
CA ALA A 7 14.89 -10.77 -3.85
C ALA A 7 15.70 -10.60 -5.14
N GLN A 8 15.07 -10.86 -6.28
CA GLN A 8 15.65 -10.68 -7.60
C GLN A 8 15.07 -9.42 -8.25
N ALA A 9 15.95 -8.56 -8.76
CA ALA A 9 15.58 -7.38 -9.50
C ALA A 9 15.12 -7.74 -10.92
N PHE A 10 14.10 -7.05 -11.43
CA PHE A 10 13.72 -7.12 -12.84
C PHE A 10 13.39 -5.73 -13.38
N LYS A 11 13.46 -5.57 -14.71
CA LYS A 11 13.11 -4.31 -15.36
C LYS A 11 11.60 -4.16 -15.46
N ALA A 12 11.04 -3.08 -14.89
CA ALA A 12 9.62 -2.77 -14.89
C ALA A 12 9.35 -1.39 -15.50
N PRO A 13 8.17 -1.14 -16.10
CA PRO A 13 7.76 0.21 -16.49
C PRO A 13 7.68 1.13 -15.27
N ALA A 14 8.28 2.32 -15.37
CA ALA A 14 8.09 3.38 -14.39
C ALA A 14 6.78 4.11 -14.71
N ARG A 15 5.91 4.25 -13.71
CA ARG A 15 4.58 4.86 -13.85
C ARG A 15 4.29 5.86 -12.75
N THR A 16 3.58 6.92 -13.11
CA THR A 16 3.14 7.98 -12.19
C THR A 16 1.74 8.48 -12.58
N VAL A 17 1.13 9.34 -11.76
CA VAL A 17 -0.17 9.97 -12.08
C VAL A 17 -0.04 10.93 -13.25
N ALA A 18 -1.07 11.06 -14.09
CA ALA A 18 -1.00 11.93 -15.27
C ALA A 18 -0.84 13.43 -14.93
N THR A 19 -1.43 13.85 -13.81
CA THR A 19 -1.40 15.22 -13.30
C THR A 19 -1.49 15.18 -11.77
N THR A 20 -1.16 16.28 -11.10
CA THR A 20 -1.39 16.40 -9.67
C THR A 20 -2.88 16.27 -9.35
N VAL A 21 -3.24 15.32 -8.49
CA VAL A 21 -4.61 15.06 -8.03
C VAL A 21 -4.67 15.10 -6.50
N ALA A 22 -5.82 15.44 -5.94
CA ALA A 22 -5.96 15.53 -4.49
C ALA A 22 -7.34 15.10 -4.00
N LEU A 23 -7.37 14.56 -2.79
CA LEU A 23 -8.59 14.14 -2.12
C LEU A 23 -8.52 14.47 -0.63
N ALA A 24 -9.60 15.02 -0.10
CA ALA A 24 -9.72 15.38 1.30
C ALA A 24 -10.75 14.48 2.00
N GLY A 25 -10.58 14.30 3.30
CA GLY A 25 -11.50 13.55 4.13
C GLY A 25 -11.10 13.60 5.59
N VAL A 26 -11.47 12.56 6.35
CA VAL A 26 -11.22 12.47 7.78
C VAL A 26 -10.42 11.21 8.09
N GLY A 27 -9.42 11.33 8.96
CA GLY A 27 -8.63 10.19 9.44
C GLY A 27 -9.47 9.23 10.30
N LEU A 28 -9.28 7.92 10.10
CA LEU A 28 -10.07 6.89 10.78
C LEU A 28 -9.77 6.84 12.29
N HIS A 29 -8.50 6.97 12.67
CA HIS A 29 -8.06 6.86 14.05
C HIS A 29 -8.07 8.20 14.78
N THR A 30 -7.74 9.28 14.08
CA THR A 30 -7.59 10.63 14.63
C THR A 30 -8.91 11.41 14.64
N GLY A 31 -9.84 11.10 13.74
CA GLY A 31 -11.05 11.90 13.53
C GLY A 31 -10.77 13.32 13.01
N ALA A 32 -9.53 13.61 12.61
CA ALA A 32 -9.11 14.93 12.15
C ALA A 32 -9.28 15.06 10.62
N PRO A 33 -9.60 16.26 10.10
CA PRO A 33 -9.58 16.50 8.67
C PRO A 33 -8.15 16.39 8.13
N ALA A 34 -8.03 15.86 6.92
CA ALA A 34 -6.77 15.78 6.20
C ALA A 34 -7.00 15.85 4.69
N LYS A 35 -5.96 16.20 3.95
CA LYS A 35 -5.91 16.21 2.49
C LYS A 35 -4.65 15.51 2.01
N VAL A 36 -4.82 14.58 1.08
CA VAL A 36 -3.71 13.96 0.34
C VAL A 36 -3.63 14.58 -1.04
N THR A 37 -2.42 14.94 -1.47
CA THR A 37 -2.12 15.38 -2.83
C THR A 37 -1.06 14.44 -3.43
N LEU A 38 -1.36 13.87 -4.59
CA LEU A 38 -0.48 12.95 -5.31
C LEU A 38 0.22 13.75 -6.41
N HIS A 39 1.53 13.91 -6.30
CA HIS A 39 2.34 14.64 -7.27
C HIS A 39 3.06 13.67 -8.20
N PRO A 40 3.00 13.89 -9.53
CA PRO A 40 3.74 13.07 -10.47
C PRO A 40 5.24 13.22 -10.24
N GLU A 41 5.98 12.14 -10.51
CA GLU A 41 7.43 12.10 -10.37
C GLU A 41 8.09 11.46 -11.59
N GLU A 42 9.38 11.77 -11.76
CA GLU A 42 10.21 11.18 -12.81
C GLU A 42 10.53 9.71 -12.53
N ALA A 43 10.87 8.96 -13.59
CA ALA A 43 11.20 7.54 -13.46
C ALA A 43 12.38 7.30 -12.51
N GLY A 44 12.17 6.45 -11.50
CA GLY A 44 13.18 6.08 -10.51
C GLY A 44 13.20 6.96 -9.25
N ALA A 45 12.29 7.94 -9.13
CA ALA A 45 12.11 8.72 -7.91
C ALA A 45 11.58 7.88 -6.73
N GLY A 46 10.87 6.78 -7.03
CA GLY A 46 10.20 5.94 -6.06
C GLY A 46 8.99 6.60 -5.41
N LEU A 47 8.42 5.92 -4.42
CA LEU A 47 7.30 6.42 -3.63
C LEU A 47 7.82 7.09 -2.35
N ALA A 48 7.32 8.27 -2.02
CA ALA A 48 7.64 8.94 -0.76
C ALA A 48 6.44 9.72 -0.22
N PHE A 49 6.29 9.75 1.10
CA PHE A 49 5.37 10.65 1.78
C PHE A 49 6.07 11.98 2.11
N LEU A 50 5.41 13.10 1.83
CA LEU A 50 5.76 14.42 2.36
C LEU A 50 4.73 14.80 3.42
N ALA A 51 5.08 14.68 4.70
CA ALA A 51 4.17 14.91 5.81
C ALA A 51 4.90 15.57 6.98
N GLY A 52 4.28 16.54 7.65
CA GLY A 52 4.89 17.22 8.80
C GLY A 52 6.22 17.94 8.49
N GLY A 53 6.45 18.28 7.22
CA GLY A 53 7.70 18.90 6.75
C GLY A 53 8.84 17.92 6.48
N GLU A 54 8.61 16.61 6.59
CA GLU A 54 9.60 15.57 6.31
C GLU A 54 9.20 14.77 5.06
N ARG A 55 10.20 14.43 4.22
CA ARG A 55 10.03 13.50 3.10
C ARG A 55 10.55 12.12 3.50
N VAL A 56 9.67 11.14 3.63
CA VAL A 56 9.98 9.77 4.05
C VAL A 56 9.71 8.79 2.91
N PRO A 57 10.71 7.99 2.48
CA PRO A 57 10.50 6.99 1.44
C PRO A 57 9.56 5.88 1.92
N VAL A 58 8.73 5.36 1.02
CA VAL A 58 7.91 4.17 1.28
C VAL A 58 8.84 2.95 1.27
N HIS A 59 9.36 2.62 2.45
CA HIS A 59 10.29 1.52 2.64
C HIS A 59 9.99 0.78 3.95
N PRO A 60 10.11 -0.55 4.01
CA PRO A 60 9.83 -1.32 5.24
C PRO A 60 10.60 -0.84 6.47
N ASP A 61 11.86 -0.42 6.31
CA ASP A 61 12.68 0.10 7.42
C ASP A 61 12.16 1.42 8.02
N GLN A 62 11.32 2.15 7.29
CA GLN A 62 10.68 3.38 7.77
C GLN A 62 9.32 3.09 8.43
N ALA A 63 8.77 1.89 8.22
CA ALA A 63 7.42 1.54 8.62
C ALA A 63 7.34 1.16 10.11
N ARG A 64 6.28 1.63 10.76
CA ARG A 64 5.90 1.24 12.12
C ARG A 64 4.44 0.85 12.15
N THR A 65 4.05 -0.07 13.03
CA THR A 65 2.66 -0.58 13.09
C THR A 65 1.97 -0.34 14.45
N PRO A 66 1.88 0.91 14.95
CA PRO A 66 1.21 1.19 16.22
C PRO A 66 -0.32 1.07 16.07
N GLY A 67 -0.95 0.34 17.00
CA GLY A 67 -2.41 0.42 17.18
C GLY A 67 -3.24 -0.01 15.98
N GLY A 68 -2.75 -0.95 15.17
CA GLY A 68 -3.51 -1.54 14.06
C GLY A 68 -3.46 -0.77 12.74
N CYS A 69 -2.53 0.18 12.57
CA CYS A 69 -2.30 0.87 11.31
C CYS A 69 -0.82 0.92 10.94
N THR A 70 -0.48 1.19 9.68
CA THR A 70 0.91 1.43 9.23
C THR A 70 1.22 2.93 9.23
N VAL A 71 2.41 3.29 9.73
CA VAL A 71 2.88 4.67 9.87
C VAL A 71 4.26 4.82 9.22
N LEU A 72 4.44 5.88 8.44
CA LEU A 72 5.70 6.31 7.82
C LEU A 72 5.99 7.76 8.21
N GLY A 73 6.96 7.96 9.11
CA GLY A 73 7.22 9.29 9.68
C GLY A 73 5.98 9.88 10.36
N ALA A 74 5.54 11.04 9.88
CA ALA A 74 4.31 11.70 10.33
C ALA A 74 3.03 11.18 9.66
N ALA A 75 3.12 10.42 8.56
CA ALA A 75 1.96 9.90 7.85
C ALA A 75 1.43 8.62 8.50
N ARG A 76 0.16 8.64 8.93
CA ARG A 76 -0.52 7.51 9.56
C ARG A 76 -1.57 6.89 8.65
N THR A 77 -1.81 5.59 8.83
CA THR A 77 -2.87 4.83 8.11
C THR A 77 -2.63 4.82 6.60
N VAL A 78 -1.37 4.59 6.20
CA VAL A 78 -0.92 4.69 4.80
C VAL A 78 -1.38 3.52 3.92
N GLU A 79 -1.75 2.41 4.53
CA GLU A 79 -1.93 1.09 3.89
C GLU A 79 -3.00 1.05 2.79
N HIS A 80 -4.16 1.71 2.95
CA HIS A 80 -5.21 1.69 1.92
C HIS A 80 -4.80 2.47 0.67
N LEU A 81 -4.20 3.65 0.86
CA LEU A 81 -3.67 4.45 -0.25
C LEU A 81 -2.55 3.68 -0.96
N LEU A 82 -1.62 3.07 -0.22
CA LEU A 82 -0.54 2.28 -0.82
C LEU A 82 -1.05 1.03 -1.55
N ALA A 83 -2.15 0.41 -1.08
CA ALA A 83 -2.80 -0.68 -1.81
C ALA A 83 -3.36 -0.21 -3.16
N ALA A 84 -4.03 0.95 -3.21
CA ALA A 84 -4.51 1.54 -4.45
C ALA A 84 -3.37 1.92 -5.40
N VAL A 85 -2.29 2.52 -4.89
CA VAL A 85 -1.06 2.85 -5.65
C VAL A 85 -0.45 1.59 -6.26
N LEU A 86 -0.36 0.49 -5.49
CA LEU A 86 0.15 -0.79 -5.96
C LEU A 86 -0.73 -1.39 -7.07
N VAL A 87 -2.05 -1.36 -6.92
CA VAL A 87 -2.99 -1.90 -7.91
C VAL A 87 -3.01 -1.07 -9.19
N ALA A 88 -2.98 0.26 -9.09
CA ALA A 88 -2.77 1.13 -10.25
C ALA A 88 -1.39 0.88 -10.89
N GLY A 89 -0.44 0.39 -10.08
CA GLY A 89 0.92 0.07 -10.46
C GLY A 89 1.77 1.31 -10.72
N VAL A 90 1.48 2.37 -9.97
CA VAL A 90 2.31 3.58 -9.86
C VAL A 90 3.56 3.24 -9.05
N THR A 91 4.72 3.65 -9.56
CA THR A 91 6.04 3.36 -8.99
C THR A 91 6.74 4.60 -8.46
N ASP A 92 6.42 5.76 -9.02
CA ASP A 92 7.09 7.03 -8.74
C ASP A 92 6.04 8.07 -8.39
N LEU A 93 6.06 8.55 -7.13
CA LEU A 93 5.02 9.43 -6.61
C LEU A 93 5.48 10.13 -5.33
N THR A 94 5.29 11.45 -5.25
CA THR A 94 5.32 12.16 -3.96
C THR A 94 3.89 12.29 -3.43
N ILE A 95 3.64 11.69 -2.27
CA ILE A 95 2.36 11.68 -1.57
C ILE A 95 2.42 12.74 -0.47
N GLU A 96 1.91 13.93 -0.76
CA GLU A 96 1.82 15.00 0.24
C GLU A 96 0.60 14.79 1.12
N LEU A 97 0.80 14.84 2.45
CA LEU A 97 -0.26 14.77 3.44
C LEU A 97 -0.30 16.06 4.26
N ASP A 98 -1.39 16.80 4.09
CA ASP A 98 -1.78 17.90 4.97
C ASP A 98 -2.79 17.37 6.00
N GLY A 99 -2.31 17.12 7.21
CA GLY A 99 -3.07 16.52 8.30
C GLY A 99 -2.32 15.39 9.00
N PRO A 100 -2.86 14.87 10.12
CA PRO A 100 -2.16 13.88 10.94
C PRO A 100 -2.30 12.43 10.44
N GLU A 101 -3.20 12.17 9.49
CA GLU A 101 -3.56 10.82 9.06
C GLU A 101 -4.15 10.84 7.65
N VAL A 102 -3.82 9.83 6.83
CA VAL A 102 -4.43 9.63 5.52
C VAL A 102 -5.95 9.40 5.70
N PRO A 103 -6.82 10.09 4.93
CA PRO A 103 -8.26 9.93 5.05
C PRO A 103 -8.72 8.47 4.89
N GLY A 104 -9.59 8.02 5.78
CA GLY A 104 -10.19 6.68 5.71
C GLY A 104 -11.29 6.54 4.66
N LEU A 105 -11.87 7.67 4.22
CA LEU A 105 -12.91 7.76 3.19
C LEU A 105 -14.11 6.86 3.50
N ASP A 106 -14.46 5.92 2.63
CA ASP A 106 -15.54 4.95 2.85
C ASP A 106 -15.08 3.69 3.62
N GLY A 107 -13.81 3.66 4.03
CA GLY A 107 -13.16 2.55 4.71
C GLY A 107 -12.46 1.57 3.77
N SER A 108 -12.54 1.77 2.45
CA SER A 108 -11.89 0.93 1.43
C SER A 108 -10.73 1.65 0.74
N ALA A 109 -10.11 1.01 -0.25
CA ALA A 109 -9.07 1.60 -1.09
C ALA A 109 -9.60 2.07 -2.47
N LEU A 110 -10.83 1.72 -2.83
CA LEU A 110 -11.43 2.04 -4.12
C LEU A 110 -11.44 3.55 -4.43
N PRO A 111 -11.83 4.45 -3.52
CA PRO A 111 -11.80 5.89 -3.81
C PRO A 111 -10.40 6.42 -4.15
N TRP A 112 -9.34 5.81 -3.61
CA TRP A 112 -7.96 6.17 -3.94
C TRP A 112 -7.59 5.69 -5.35
N LEU A 113 -8.03 4.50 -5.75
CA LEU A 113 -7.82 4.02 -7.12
C LEU A 113 -8.55 4.91 -8.14
N GLU A 114 -9.78 5.30 -7.84
CA GLU A 114 -10.57 6.21 -8.69
C GLU A 114 -9.89 7.58 -8.84
N LEU A 115 -9.30 8.11 -7.77
CA LEU A 115 -8.52 9.36 -7.80
C LEU A 115 -7.26 9.24 -8.66
N ILE A 116 -6.54 8.11 -8.56
CA ILE A 116 -5.31 7.87 -9.32
C ILE A 116 -5.62 7.77 -10.82
N GLY A 117 -6.71 7.09 -11.18
CA GLY A 117 -7.11 6.89 -12.56
C GLY A 117 -6.08 6.06 -13.36
N GLU A 118 -5.94 6.36 -14.65
CA GLU A 118 -4.96 5.70 -15.52
C GLU A 118 -3.58 6.39 -15.40
N PRO A 119 -2.56 5.71 -14.88
CA PRO A 119 -1.23 6.28 -14.76
C PRO A 119 -0.51 6.37 -16.11
N VAL A 120 0.43 7.30 -16.21
CA VAL A 120 1.29 7.48 -17.38
C VAL A 120 2.63 6.79 -17.18
N THR A 121 3.19 6.24 -18.26
CA THR A 121 4.54 5.63 -18.24
C THR A 121 5.58 6.70 -18.53
N THR A 122 6.56 6.85 -17.64
CA THR A 122 7.62 7.86 -17.72
C THR A 122 8.98 7.26 -18.07
N GLY A 123 9.12 5.93 -18.01
CA GLY A 123 10.37 5.27 -18.35
C GLY A 123 10.44 3.85 -17.80
N TRP A 124 11.58 3.51 -17.20
CA TRP A 124 11.85 2.20 -16.63
C TRP A 124 12.37 2.34 -15.21
N THR A 125 11.97 1.41 -14.34
CA THR A 125 12.43 1.28 -12.97
C THR A 125 12.77 -0.18 -12.66
N GLU A 126 13.25 -0.43 -11.45
CA GLU A 126 13.52 -1.77 -10.93
C GLU A 126 12.30 -2.29 -10.16
N GLY A 127 11.82 -3.47 -10.53
CA GLY A 127 10.83 -4.24 -9.80
C GLY A 127 11.50 -5.33 -8.95
N LEU A 128 10.78 -5.80 -7.92
CA LEU A 128 11.25 -6.84 -7.02
C LEU A 128 10.46 -8.14 -7.20
N GLN A 129 11.19 -9.24 -7.39
CA GLN A 129 10.64 -10.58 -7.41
C GLN A 129 11.11 -11.35 -6.17
N VAL A 130 10.20 -12.11 -5.55
CA VAL A 130 10.54 -13.05 -4.48
C VAL A 130 11.52 -14.08 -5.04
N GLY A 131 12.72 -14.16 -4.47
CA GLY A 131 13.78 -15.02 -4.99
C GLY A 131 13.65 -16.50 -4.63
N GLY A 132 12.80 -16.83 -3.65
CA GLY A 132 12.56 -18.20 -3.21
C GLY A 132 11.54 -18.27 -2.07
N PRO A 133 11.03 -19.47 -1.74
CA PRO A 133 10.04 -19.65 -0.70
C PRO A 133 10.54 -19.10 0.64
N THR A 134 9.76 -18.21 1.22
CA THR A 134 10.06 -17.54 2.49
C THR A 134 8.84 -17.65 3.39
N ARG A 135 9.08 -18.01 4.66
CA ARG A 135 8.04 -18.10 5.67
C ARG A 135 8.46 -17.33 6.91
N LEU A 136 7.52 -16.58 7.46
CA LEU A 136 7.65 -15.88 8.73
C LEU A 136 6.47 -16.24 9.62
N GLU A 137 6.75 -16.57 10.87
CA GLU A 137 5.73 -16.76 11.91
C GLU A 137 6.00 -15.79 13.04
N ALA A 138 5.01 -14.97 13.37
CA ALA A 138 5.13 -13.95 14.40
C ALA A 138 3.74 -13.60 14.96
N HIS A 139 3.67 -13.34 16.26
CA HIS A 139 2.44 -12.87 16.93
C HIS A 139 1.19 -13.75 16.66
N GLY A 140 1.37 -15.06 16.48
CA GLY A 140 0.29 -16.00 16.17
C GLY A 140 -0.17 -16.00 14.71
N GLY A 141 0.41 -15.15 13.86
CA GLY A 141 0.19 -15.12 12.42
C GLY A 141 1.31 -15.78 11.62
N VAL A 142 1.00 -16.11 10.37
CA VAL A 142 1.93 -16.69 9.40
C VAL A 142 1.87 -15.90 8.11
N ALA A 143 3.03 -15.48 7.60
CA ALA A 143 3.20 -14.93 6.27
C ALA A 143 4.08 -15.85 5.43
N VAL A 144 3.68 -16.12 4.19
CA VAL A 144 4.42 -16.92 3.22
C VAL A 144 4.54 -16.12 1.92
N ALA A 145 5.72 -16.13 1.32
CA ALA A 145 6.00 -15.53 0.03
C ALA A 145 6.79 -16.52 -0.84
N GLU A 146 6.38 -16.70 -2.09
CA GLU A 146 7.00 -17.62 -3.03
C GLU A 146 7.16 -16.95 -4.40
N PRO A 147 8.13 -17.36 -5.24
CA PRO A 147 8.25 -16.85 -6.60
C PRO A 147 7.00 -17.15 -7.43
N ALA A 148 6.49 -16.14 -8.13
CA ALA A 148 5.33 -16.24 -9.01
C ALA A 148 5.55 -15.42 -10.30
N GLY A 149 4.72 -15.67 -11.32
CA GLY A 149 4.72 -14.93 -12.59
C GLY A 149 4.04 -13.56 -12.53
N GLY A 150 3.40 -13.25 -11.40
CA GLY A 150 2.74 -11.98 -11.11
C GLY A 150 2.37 -11.92 -9.63
N LEU A 151 1.94 -10.74 -9.16
CA LEU A 151 1.51 -10.58 -7.77
C LEU A 151 0.21 -11.34 -7.53
N GLU A 152 0.24 -12.23 -6.55
CA GLU A 152 -0.92 -12.92 -6.01
C GLU A 152 -0.91 -12.79 -4.49
N VAL A 153 -2.06 -12.47 -3.92
CA VAL A 153 -2.24 -12.27 -2.49
C VAL A 153 -3.38 -13.15 -2.02
N ALA A 154 -3.12 -13.93 -0.97
CA ALA A 154 -4.14 -14.70 -0.27
C ALA A 154 -4.06 -14.42 1.22
N VAL A 155 -5.19 -14.07 1.83
CA VAL A 155 -5.30 -13.77 3.25
C VAL A 155 -6.37 -14.66 3.86
N THR A 156 -6.11 -15.18 5.05
CA THR A 156 -7.10 -15.89 5.87
C THR A 156 -7.07 -15.32 7.27
N VAL A 157 -8.24 -14.90 7.74
CA VAL A 157 -8.48 -14.41 9.09
C VAL A 157 -9.30 -15.46 9.83
N ALA A 158 -8.76 -15.99 10.92
CA ALA A 158 -9.37 -17.05 11.70
C ALA A 158 -9.27 -16.74 13.21
N PHE A 159 -10.41 -16.45 13.82
CA PHE A 159 -10.60 -16.26 15.26
C PHE A 159 -11.90 -16.95 15.69
N PRO A 160 -12.13 -17.22 16.99
CA PRO A 160 -13.42 -17.74 17.44
C PRO A 160 -14.57 -16.86 16.94
N GLY A 161 -15.47 -17.43 16.12
CA GLY A 161 -16.60 -16.72 15.53
C GLY A 161 -16.35 -16.02 14.19
N LEU A 162 -15.12 -15.97 13.68
CA LEU A 162 -14.80 -15.43 12.36
C LEU A 162 -13.81 -16.34 11.62
N HIS A 163 -14.21 -16.85 10.46
CA HIS A 163 -13.32 -17.58 9.57
C HIS A 163 -13.58 -17.14 8.13
N GLN A 164 -12.75 -16.23 7.64
CA GLN A 164 -12.89 -15.60 6.33
C GLN A 164 -11.56 -15.69 5.59
N GLY A 165 -11.62 -15.95 4.29
CA GLY A 165 -10.45 -15.87 3.41
C GLY A 165 -10.76 -15.11 2.13
N CYS A 166 -9.73 -14.51 1.55
CA CYS A 166 -9.77 -13.93 0.22
C CYS A 166 -8.49 -14.28 -0.54
N ARG A 167 -8.59 -14.33 -1.87
CA ARG A 167 -7.46 -14.48 -2.77
C ARG A 167 -7.71 -13.57 -3.97
N ALA A 168 -6.66 -12.90 -4.43
CA ALA A 168 -6.66 -12.12 -5.65
C ALA A 168 -5.31 -12.30 -6.34
N GLY A 169 -5.34 -12.49 -7.64
CA GLY A 169 -4.19 -12.67 -8.51
C GLY A 169 -3.94 -11.47 -9.43
N PRO A 170 -3.06 -11.64 -10.43
CA PRO A 170 -2.62 -10.55 -11.30
C PRO A 170 -3.72 -9.91 -12.16
N HIS A 171 -4.83 -10.61 -12.38
CA HIS A 171 -5.92 -10.17 -13.27
C HIS A 171 -7.15 -9.63 -12.53
N ASP A 172 -7.20 -9.79 -11.21
CA ASP A 172 -8.34 -9.44 -10.37
C ASP A 172 -7.90 -8.78 -9.06
N LEU A 173 -6.67 -8.28 -8.95
CA LEU A 173 -6.18 -7.58 -7.76
C LEU A 173 -7.03 -6.35 -7.40
N ALA A 174 -7.66 -5.70 -8.37
CA ALA A 174 -8.60 -4.60 -8.12
C ALA A 174 -9.90 -5.05 -7.43
N SER A 175 -10.27 -6.33 -7.51
CA SER A 175 -11.51 -6.88 -6.93
C SER A 175 -11.56 -6.85 -5.41
N VAL A 176 -10.44 -6.57 -4.74
CA VAL A 176 -10.39 -6.45 -3.27
C VAL A 176 -10.39 -5.02 -2.78
N LEU A 177 -10.36 -4.02 -3.67
CA LEU A 177 -10.23 -2.62 -3.27
C LEU A 177 -11.53 -2.00 -2.75
N ASP A 178 -12.69 -2.60 -3.04
CA ASP A 178 -13.98 -2.19 -2.48
C ASP A 178 -14.24 -2.80 -1.08
N ALA A 179 -13.38 -3.71 -0.62
CA ALA A 179 -13.45 -4.27 0.71
C ALA A 179 -13.11 -3.18 1.75
N ARG A 180 -14.03 -2.97 2.69
CA ARG A 180 -13.88 -1.96 3.75
C ARG A 180 -13.21 -2.55 4.99
N THR A 181 -12.50 -1.70 5.72
CA THR A 181 -12.05 -2.00 7.08
C THR A 181 -13.21 -2.38 7.99
N PHE A 182 -12.93 -3.16 9.03
CA PHE A 182 -13.93 -3.65 9.97
C PHE A 182 -13.37 -3.70 11.39
N LEU A 183 -14.28 -3.69 12.36
CA LEU A 183 -14.01 -3.98 13.76
C LEU A 183 -14.98 -5.06 14.22
N LEU A 184 -14.54 -5.91 15.14
CA LEU A 184 -15.43 -6.83 15.84
C LEU A 184 -16.01 -6.11 17.06
N HIS A 185 -17.33 -6.12 17.20
CA HIS A 185 -17.95 -5.72 18.46
C HIS A 185 -17.60 -6.78 19.52
N ALA A 186 -17.02 -6.32 20.63
CA ALA A 186 -16.76 -7.15 21.81
C ALA A 186 -18.05 -7.45 22.57
#